data_AF-A0AAV0UMU9-F1
#
_entry.id   AF-A0AAV0UMU9-F1
#
_cell.length_a   1.000
_cell.length_b   1.000
_cell.length_c   1.000
_cell.angle_alpha   90.00
_cell.angle_beta   90.00
_cell.angle_gamma   90.00
#
_symmetry.space_group_name_H-M   'P 1'
#
loop_
_entity.id
_entity.type
_entity.pdbx_description
1 polymer ?
#
loop_
_entity_poly.entity_id
_entity_poly.type
_entity_poly.pdbx_seq_one_letter_code
_entity_poly.pdbx_strand_id
1 'polypeptide(L)'
;MAFFTIEDLKIAFNFFCTVYGIGTLGLPSNFARSGATLATIALVFMGFANVCSCVAISRVMLAAPKTVKTYGDVGEWCCGQIGRYLVLFVQFGVCCLVPCAFLVLGGILLDGISPDAFDQQYWSIIMAAMLLPVILTPTLKEGAAGAFAGCLGTVLADVIALGVLVNGIGSDHLP
;
A
#
# COMPACT_ATOMS: atom_id res chain seq x y z
N MET A 1 31.69 -3.76 -0.77
CA MET A 1 30.79 -3.06 0.16
C MET A 1 29.73 -2.39 -0.68
N ALA A 2 28.44 -2.69 -0.48
CA ALA A 2 27.38 -2.00 -1.18
C ALA A 2 27.31 -0.57 -0.63
N PHE A 3 27.81 0.41 -1.39
CA PHE A 3 27.67 1.81 -1.05
C PHE A 3 26.22 2.19 -1.30
N PHE A 4 25.51 2.61 -0.25
CA PHE A 4 24.16 3.15 -0.39
C PHE A 4 24.27 4.50 -1.11
N THR A 5 23.89 4.53 -2.38
CA THR A 5 23.98 5.73 -3.20
C THR A 5 22.79 6.65 -2.95
N ILE A 6 22.89 7.90 -3.38
CA ILE A 6 21.77 8.85 -3.35
C ILE A 6 20.61 8.37 -4.23
N GLU A 7 20.89 7.60 -5.29
CA GLU A 7 19.85 6.99 -6.12
C GLU A 7 19.11 5.88 -5.37
N ASP A 8 19.84 5.03 -4.64
CA ASP A 8 19.25 4.00 -3.78
C ASP A 8 18.36 4.59 -2.70
N LEU A 9 18.75 5.74 -2.12
CA LEU A 9 17.94 6.47 -1.15
C LEU A 9 16.62 6.95 -1.77
N LYS A 10 16.64 7.50 -2.98
CA LYS A 10 15.42 7.96 -3.67
C LYS A 10 14.47 6.81 -3.97
N ILE A 11 15.01 5.67 -4.38
CA ILE A 11 14.22 4.46 -4.68
C ILE A 11 13.63 3.89 -3.39
N ALA A 12 14.43 3.77 -2.32
CA ALA A 12 13.96 3.30 -1.02
C ALA A 12 12.87 4.22 -0.44
N PHE A 13 13.04 5.53 -0.59
CA PHE A 13 12.07 6.51 -0.15
C PHE A 13 10.75 6.41 -0.93
N ASN A 14 10.81 6.29 -2.26
CA ASN A 14 9.62 6.10 -3.07
C ASN A 14 8.90 4.77 -2.74
N PHE A 15 9.67 3.70 -2.50
CA PHE A 15 9.13 2.42 -2.05
C PHE A 15 8.42 2.55 -0.70
N PHE A 16 9.01 3.26 0.26
CA PHE A 16 8.37 3.57 1.54
C PHE A 16 7.06 4.34 1.34
N CYS A 17 7.06 5.42 0.53
CA CYS A 17 5.84 6.18 0.25
C CYS A 17 4.74 5.36 -0.44
N THR A 18 5.11 4.35 -1.22
CA THR A 18 4.14 3.47 -1.89
C THR A 18 3.54 2.44 -0.95
N VAL A 19 4.33 1.90 -0.01
CA VAL A 19 3.89 0.91 0.98
C VAL A 19 3.15 1.56 2.15
N TYR A 20 3.59 2.75 2.56
CA TYR A 20 2.98 3.54 3.64
C TYR A 20 1.77 4.30 3.09
N GLY A 21 0.58 3.74 3.26
CA GLY A 21 -0.65 4.33 2.75
C GLY A 21 -1.86 3.68 3.37
N ILE A 22 -2.88 3.40 2.55
CA ILE A 22 -4.21 3.00 3.03
C ILE A 22 -4.22 1.75 3.93
N GLY A 23 -3.21 0.89 3.81
CA GLY A 23 -3.03 -0.27 4.67
C GLY A 23 -2.92 0.10 6.15
N THR A 24 -2.32 1.25 6.49
CA THR A 24 -2.23 1.70 7.89
C THR A 24 -3.56 2.22 8.42
N LEU A 25 -4.32 2.93 7.57
CA LEU A 25 -5.65 3.45 7.92
C LEU A 25 -6.67 2.33 8.19
N GLY A 26 -6.52 1.17 7.54
CA GLY A 26 -7.34 -0.01 7.77
C GLY A 26 -6.92 -0.86 8.98
N LEU A 27 -5.71 -0.66 9.53
CA LEU A 27 -5.20 -1.47 10.64
C LEU A 27 -6.10 -1.41 11.89
N PRO A 28 -6.54 -0.24 12.39
CA PRO A 28 -7.37 -0.19 13.61
C PRO A 28 -8.67 -1.00 13.47
N SER A 29 -9.35 -0.88 12.32
CA SER A 29 -10.58 -1.63 12.04
C SER A 29 -10.32 -3.14 11.96
N ASN A 30 -9.21 -3.55 11.36
CA ASN A 30 -8.81 -4.96 11.30
C ASN A 30 -8.46 -5.53 12.68
N PHE A 31 -7.74 -4.76 13.51
CA PHE A 31 -7.42 -5.14 14.89
C PHE A 31 -8.67 -5.20 15.77
N ALA A 32 -9.62 -4.29 15.60
CA ALA A 32 -10.89 -4.29 16.32
C ALA A 32 -11.74 -5.53 15.99
N ARG A 33 -11.72 -5.99 14.73
CA ARG A 33 -12.50 -7.18 14.30
C ARG A 33 -11.84 -8.51 14.62
N SER A 34 -10.52 -8.60 14.48
CA SER A 34 -9.77 -9.86 14.65
C SER A 34 -9.23 -10.06 16.08
N GLY A 35 -9.21 -9.01 16.91
CA GLY A 35 -8.54 -9.00 18.20
C GLY A 35 -7.00 -8.84 18.08
N ALA A 36 -6.39 -8.29 19.12
CA ALA A 36 -4.97 -7.88 19.11
C ALA A 36 -4.01 -9.05 18.82
N THR A 37 -4.24 -10.22 19.40
CA THR A 37 -3.33 -11.36 19.28
C THR A 37 -3.27 -11.91 17.86
N LEU A 38 -4.43 -12.20 17.26
CA LEU A 38 -4.49 -12.77 15.91
C LEU A 38 -4.05 -11.75 14.86
N ALA A 39 -4.46 -10.49 15.01
CA ALA A 39 -4.04 -9.42 14.11
C ALA A 39 -2.52 -9.19 14.15
N THR A 40 -1.89 -9.27 15.33
CA THR A 40 -0.43 -9.13 15.47
C THR A 40 0.31 -10.30 14.81
N ILE A 41 -0.15 -11.54 15.03
CA ILE A 41 0.45 -12.73 14.39
C ILE A 41 0.34 -12.61 12.86
N ALA A 42 -0.84 -12.25 12.35
CA ALA A 42 -1.07 -12.07 10.92
C ALA A 42 -0.19 -10.95 10.33
N LEU A 43 -0.05 -9.83 11.04
CA LEU A 43 0.80 -8.71 10.62
C LEU A 43 2.27 -9.12 10.52
N VAL A 44 2.79 -9.81 11.54
CA VAL A 44 4.19 -10.28 11.56
C VAL A 44 4.42 -11.31 10.44
N PHE A 45 3.49 -12.24 10.24
CA PHE A 45 3.58 -13.23 9.17
C PHE A 45 3.58 -12.57 7.77
N MET A 46 2.66 -11.65 7.51
CA MET A 46 2.58 -10.90 6.25
C MET A 46 3.83 -10.05 6.02
N GLY A 47 4.34 -9.40 7.08
CA GLY A 47 5.59 -8.64 7.02
C GLY A 47 6.78 -9.53 6.64
N PHE A 48 6.92 -10.67 7.30
CA PHE A 48 7.98 -11.64 7.00
C PHE A 48 7.86 -12.17 5.57
N ALA A 49 6.68 -12.60 5.14
CA ALA A 49 6.43 -13.10 3.79
C ALA A 49 6.77 -12.07 2.71
N ASN A 50 6.40 -10.80 2.93
CA ASN A 50 6.73 -9.70 2.01
C ASN A 50 8.24 -9.46 1.94
N VAL A 51 8.94 -9.42 3.08
CA VAL A 51 10.40 -9.24 3.11
C VAL A 51 11.11 -10.39 2.41
N CYS A 52 10.73 -11.64 2.68
CA CYS A 52 11.28 -12.81 2.01
C CYS A 52 11.06 -12.77 0.49
N SER A 53 9.87 -12.33 0.05
CA SER A 53 9.55 -12.18 -1.38
C SER A 53 10.42 -11.10 -2.04
N CYS A 54 10.62 -9.95 -1.39
CA CYS A 54 11.53 -8.91 -1.87
C CYS A 54 12.96 -9.45 -2.01
N VAL A 55 13.47 -10.18 -1.01
CA VAL A 55 14.82 -10.77 -1.06
C VAL A 55 14.92 -11.79 -2.19
N ALA A 56 13.92 -12.65 -2.37
CA ALA A 56 13.90 -13.64 -3.45
C ALA A 56 13.95 -12.96 -4.83
N ILE A 57 13.12 -11.94 -5.06
CA ILE A 57 13.10 -11.17 -6.30
C ILE A 57 14.44 -10.45 -6.51
N SER A 58 15.02 -9.83 -5.47
CA SER A 58 16.34 -9.19 -5.60
C SER A 58 17.43 -10.17 -6.01
N ARG A 59 17.44 -11.38 -5.45
CA ARG A 59 18.40 -12.43 -5.83
C ARG A 59 18.19 -12.89 -7.28
N VAL A 60 16.94 -13.04 -7.71
CA VAL A 60 16.59 -13.36 -9.09
C VAL A 60 17.06 -12.26 -10.05
N MET A 61 16.80 -10.99 -9.72
CA MET A 61 17.22 -9.85 -10.54
C MET A 61 18.73 -9.68 -10.63
N LEU A 62 19.50 -10.11 -9.62
CA LEU A 62 20.96 -10.12 -9.67
C LEU A 62 21.52 -11.21 -10.60
N ALA A 63 20.80 -12.32 -10.77
CA ALA A 63 21.18 -13.41 -11.67
C ALA A 63 20.63 -13.23 -13.10
N ALA A 64 19.60 -12.40 -13.27
CA ALA A 64 18.92 -12.20 -14.53
C ALA A 64 19.77 -11.38 -15.55
N PRO A 65 19.69 -11.69 -16.85
CA PRO A 65 20.32 -10.90 -17.89
C PRO A 65 19.64 -9.54 -18.07
N LYS A 66 20.35 -8.55 -18.62
CA LYS A 66 19.87 -7.16 -18.84
C LYS A 66 18.62 -7.03 -19.73
N THR A 67 18.22 -8.12 -20.39
CA THR A 67 17.00 -8.22 -21.19
C THR A 67 15.74 -8.33 -20.33
N VAL A 68 15.87 -8.83 -19.09
CA VAL A 68 14.76 -9.00 -18.15
C VAL A 68 14.49 -7.66 -17.46
N LYS A 69 13.39 -7.01 -17.83
CA LYS A 69 13.00 -5.69 -17.27
C LYS A 69 11.61 -5.68 -16.66
N THR A 70 10.70 -6.53 -17.13
CA THR A 70 9.33 -6.59 -16.61
C THR A 70 9.11 -7.79 -15.70
N TYR A 71 8.10 -7.71 -14.83
CA TYR A 71 7.67 -8.84 -14.02
C TYR A 71 7.32 -10.08 -14.87
N GLY A 72 6.72 -9.87 -16.04
CA GLY A 72 6.44 -10.96 -16.99
C GLY A 72 7.72 -11.63 -17.52
N ASP A 73 8.74 -10.85 -17.84
CA ASP A 73 10.05 -11.39 -18.29
C ASP A 73 10.78 -12.12 -17.16
N VAL A 74 10.65 -11.65 -15.91
CA VAL A 74 11.18 -12.36 -14.73
C VAL A 74 10.49 -13.71 -14.58
N GLY A 75 9.16 -13.74 -14.72
CA GLY A 75 8.39 -14.99 -14.70
C GLY A 75 8.78 -15.95 -15.82
N GLU A 76 9.02 -15.41 -17.02
CA GLU A 76 9.51 -16.19 -18.17
C GLU A 76 10.89 -16.78 -17.94
N TRP A 77 11.80 -15.99 -17.35
CA TRP A 77 13.16 -16.44 -17.07
C TRP A 77 13.20 -17.51 -15.98
N CYS A 78 12.37 -17.40 -14.95
CA CYS A 78 12.33 -18.36 -13.84
C CYS A 78 11.66 -19.70 -14.20
N CYS A 79 10.50 -19.66 -14.86
CA CYS A 79 9.64 -20.83 -15.08
C CYS A 79 9.13 -20.98 -16.53
N GLY A 80 9.78 -20.31 -17.49
CA GLY A 80 9.37 -20.31 -18.89
C GLY A 80 8.00 -19.64 -19.12
N GLN A 81 7.38 -19.97 -20.24
CA GLN A 81 6.14 -19.32 -20.69
C GLN A 81 4.97 -19.46 -19.68
N ILE A 82 4.91 -20.54 -18.90
CA ILE A 82 3.90 -20.72 -17.84
C ILE A 82 4.09 -19.69 -16.73
N GLY A 83 5.35 -19.46 -16.32
CA GLY A 83 5.69 -18.44 -15.31
C GLY A 83 5.28 -17.03 -15.75
N ARG A 84 5.47 -16.71 -17.03
CA ARG A 84 5.04 -15.43 -17.61
C ARG A 84 3.54 -15.19 -17.46
N TYR A 85 2.71 -16.16 -17.84
CA TYR A 85 1.26 -16.01 -17.76
C TYR A 85 0.77 -15.94 -16.31
N LEU A 86 1.35 -16.73 -15.40
CA LEU A 86 0.99 -16.68 -13.98
C LEU A 86 1.28 -15.30 -13.36
N VAL A 87 2.48 -14.76 -13.59
CA VAL A 87 2.86 -13.44 -13.05
C VAL A 87 1.98 -12.35 -13.63
N LEU A 88 1.69 -12.40 -14.94
CA LEU A 88 0.78 -11.44 -15.57
C LEU A 88 -0.63 -11.51 -14.98
N PHE A 89 -1.18 -12.71 -14.80
CA PHE A 89 -2.52 -12.89 -14.24
C PHE A 89 -2.63 -12.32 -12.83
N VAL A 90 -1.66 -12.63 -11.96
CA VAL A 90 -1.62 -12.08 -10.59
C VAL A 90 -1.44 -10.56 -10.62
N GLN A 91 -0.59 -10.03 -11.51
CA GLN A 91 -0.39 -8.60 -11.67
C GLN A 91 -1.67 -7.87 -12.10
N PHE A 92 -2.41 -8.43 -13.06
CA PHE A 92 -3.73 -7.89 -13.43
C PHE A 92 -4.70 -7.94 -12.26
N GLY A 93 -4.70 -9.02 -11.48
CA GLY A 93 -5.49 -9.13 -10.26
C GLY A 93 -5.19 -8.01 -9.27
N VAL A 94 -3.91 -7.76 -8.97
CA VAL A 94 -3.49 -6.67 -8.07
C VAL A 94 -3.88 -5.31 -8.64
N CYS A 95 -3.67 -5.06 -9.93
CA CYS A 95 -4.04 -3.80 -10.58
C CYS A 95 -5.55 -3.51 -10.53
N CYS A 96 -6.41 -4.53 -10.43
CA CYS A 96 -7.85 -4.34 -10.26
C CYS A 96 -8.26 -4.24 -8.79
N LEU A 97 -7.74 -5.13 -7.94
CA LEU A 97 -8.15 -5.22 -6.53
C LEU A 97 -7.67 -4.03 -5.71
N VAL A 98 -6.47 -3.50 -6.00
CA VAL A 98 -5.92 -2.36 -5.26
C VAL A 98 -6.82 -1.12 -5.44
N PRO A 99 -7.12 -0.63 -6.65
CA PRO A 99 -8.05 0.49 -6.81
C PRO A 99 -9.42 0.24 -6.16
N CYS A 100 -9.96 -0.97 -6.26
CA CYS A 100 -11.22 -1.31 -5.59
C CYS A 100 -11.15 -1.13 -4.06
N ALA A 101 -10.06 -1.59 -3.44
CA ALA A 101 -9.85 -1.40 -2.01
C ALA A 101 -9.73 0.10 -1.64
N PHE A 102 -9.04 0.88 -2.46
CA PHE A 102 -8.92 2.33 -2.28
C PHE A 102 -10.27 3.05 -2.39
N LEU A 103 -11.11 2.66 -3.35
CA LEU A 103 -12.46 3.23 -3.53
C LEU A 103 -13.37 2.93 -2.33
N VAL A 104 -13.39 1.68 -1.89
CA VAL A 104 -14.25 1.25 -0.77
C VAL A 104 -13.80 1.89 0.54
N LEU A 105 -12.49 1.82 0.87
CA LEU A 105 -12.00 2.39 2.12
C LEU A 105 -12.10 3.92 2.11
N GLY A 106 -11.81 4.56 0.98
CA GLY A 106 -11.97 6.01 0.82
C GLY A 106 -13.41 6.48 1.01
N GLY A 107 -14.39 5.73 0.47
CA GLY A 107 -15.81 6.02 0.68
C GLY A 107 -16.21 5.96 2.16
N ILE A 108 -15.73 4.94 2.91
CA ILE A 108 -15.98 4.81 4.35
C ILE A 108 -15.37 5.99 5.13
N LEU A 109 -14.16 6.42 4.76
CA LEU A 109 -13.50 7.54 5.43
C LEU A 109 -14.25 8.87 5.20
N LEU A 110 -14.71 9.13 3.98
CA LEU A 110 -15.48 10.34 3.68
C LEU A 110 -16.83 10.38 4.37
N ASP A 111 -17.52 9.23 4.45
CA ASP A 111 -18.74 9.10 5.23
C ASP A 111 -18.51 9.41 6.71
N GLY A 112 -17.38 8.93 7.27
CA GLY A 112 -16.98 9.25 8.65
C GLY A 112 -16.63 10.74 8.90
N ILE A 113 -16.17 11.48 7.89
CA ILE A 113 -15.86 12.92 8.01
C ILE A 113 -17.13 13.77 7.97
N SER A 114 -18.11 13.39 7.16
CA SER A 114 -19.39 14.10 7.01
C SER A 114 -20.55 13.10 7.11
N PRO A 115 -20.90 12.66 8.34
CA PRO A 115 -21.98 11.71 8.54
C PRO A 115 -23.31 12.30 8.06
N ASP A 116 -24.17 11.43 7.51
CA ASP A 116 -25.53 11.74 7.01
C ASP A 116 -25.62 12.73 5.82
N ALA A 117 -24.50 13.14 5.21
CA ALA A 117 -24.53 14.04 4.05
C ALA A 117 -24.93 13.32 2.76
N PHE A 118 -24.39 12.13 2.51
CA PHE A 118 -24.68 11.31 1.32
C PHE A 118 -24.54 9.82 1.66
N ASP A 119 -25.28 8.97 0.95
CA ASP A 119 -25.14 7.51 1.07
C ASP A 119 -23.76 7.05 0.55
N GLN A 120 -23.23 5.95 1.10
CA GLN A 120 -21.88 5.44 0.87
C GLN A 120 -21.60 5.15 -0.62
N GLN A 121 -22.64 4.80 -1.39
CA GLN A 121 -22.54 4.63 -2.83
C GLN A 121 -22.11 5.92 -3.54
N TYR A 122 -22.65 7.08 -3.15
CA TYR A 122 -22.31 8.36 -3.76
C TYR A 122 -20.90 8.82 -3.36
N TRP A 123 -20.50 8.59 -2.11
CA TRP A 123 -19.12 8.84 -1.67
C TRP A 123 -18.09 8.03 -2.46
N SER A 124 -18.41 6.78 -2.77
CA SER A 124 -17.55 5.91 -3.58
C SER A 124 -17.42 6.43 -5.03
N ILE A 125 -18.50 6.98 -5.61
CA ILE A 125 -18.49 7.59 -6.94
C ILE A 125 -17.66 8.88 -6.94
N ILE A 126 -17.80 9.73 -5.92
CA ILE A 126 -17.03 10.97 -5.77
C ILE A 126 -15.54 10.65 -5.62
N MET A 127 -15.18 9.63 -4.83
CA MET A 127 -13.81 9.12 -4.74
C MET A 127 -13.28 8.64 -6.09
N ALA A 128 -14.07 7.89 -6.86
CA ALA A 128 -13.68 7.45 -8.19
C ALA A 128 -13.39 8.62 -9.13
N ALA A 129 -14.23 9.67 -9.09
CA ALA A 129 -14.01 10.88 -9.87
C ALA A 129 -12.72 11.62 -9.45
N MET A 130 -12.42 11.69 -8.15
CA MET A 130 -11.19 12.32 -7.64
C MET A 130 -9.93 11.54 -7.95
N LEU A 131 -10.01 10.22 -8.13
CA LEU A 131 -8.87 9.36 -8.51
C LEU A 131 -8.63 9.30 -10.03
N LEU A 132 -9.59 9.78 -10.84
CA LEU A 132 -9.51 9.79 -12.30
C LEU A 132 -8.32 10.59 -12.90
N PRO A 133 -7.83 11.68 -12.28
CA PRO A 133 -6.60 12.34 -12.73
C PRO A 133 -5.35 11.50 -12.46
N VAL A 134 -5.36 10.68 -11.40
CA VAL A 134 -4.21 9.85 -11.02
C VAL A 134 -3.96 8.74 -12.04
N ILE A 135 -5.03 8.13 -12.59
CA ILE A 135 -4.91 7.13 -13.66
C ILE A 135 -4.38 7.73 -14.98
N LEU A 136 -4.50 9.05 -15.16
CA LEU A 136 -3.99 9.75 -16.35
C LEU A 136 -2.52 10.15 -16.22
N THR A 137 -1.88 9.90 -15.07
CA THR A 137 -0.48 10.27 -14.83
C THR A 137 0.42 9.16 -15.40
N PRO A 138 1.08 9.36 -16.56
CA PRO A 138 1.70 8.26 -17.29
C PRO A 138 3.13 7.95 -16.81
N THR A 139 3.71 8.76 -15.91
CA THR A 139 5.12 8.64 -15.53
C THR A 139 5.34 8.39 -14.04
N LEU A 140 6.25 7.46 -13.72
CA LEU A 140 6.72 7.19 -12.35
C LEU A 140 7.33 8.42 -11.67
N LYS A 141 7.84 9.38 -12.45
CA LYS A 141 8.39 10.64 -11.92
C LYS A 141 7.29 11.57 -11.40
N GLU A 142 6.19 11.70 -12.14
CA GLU A 142 5.03 12.48 -11.70
C GLU A 142 4.27 11.76 -10.59
N GLY A 143 4.18 10.43 -10.67
CA GLY A 143 3.57 9.59 -9.62
C GLY A 143 4.33 9.62 -8.28
N ALA A 144 5.65 9.81 -8.29
CA ALA A 144 6.44 9.89 -7.06
C ALA A 144 6.05 11.07 -6.17
N ALA A 145 5.67 12.21 -6.76
CA ALA A 145 5.18 13.36 -6.01
C ALA A 145 3.82 13.08 -5.35
N GLY A 146 2.92 12.40 -6.06
CA GLY A 146 1.63 11.96 -5.53
C GLY A 146 1.80 10.94 -4.39
N ALA A 147 2.69 9.95 -4.55
CA ALA A 147 3.01 8.99 -3.51
C ALA A 147 3.60 9.68 -2.26
N PHE A 148 4.48 10.65 -2.45
CA PHE A 148 5.04 11.44 -1.34
C PHE A 148 3.97 12.26 -0.61
N ALA A 149 3.10 12.95 -1.34
CA ALA A 149 2.01 13.72 -0.74
C ALA A 149 1.03 12.81 0.05
N GLY A 150 0.69 11.65 -0.52
CA GLY A 150 -0.12 10.64 0.16
C GLY A 150 0.54 10.12 1.43
N CYS A 151 1.81 9.73 1.36
CA CYS A 151 2.59 9.27 2.50
C CYS A 151 2.68 10.33 3.62
N LEU A 152 2.96 11.60 3.27
CA LEU A 152 2.93 12.70 4.23
C LEU A 152 1.56 12.85 4.89
N GLY A 153 0.48 12.78 4.11
CA GLY A 153 -0.88 12.84 4.64
C GLY A 153 -1.17 11.71 5.63
N THR A 154 -0.77 10.47 5.30
CA THR A 154 -0.93 9.31 6.19
C THR A 154 -0.09 9.45 7.47
N VAL A 155 1.18 9.87 7.36
CA VAL A 155 2.04 10.08 8.54
C VAL A 155 1.45 11.14 9.47
N LEU A 156 0.96 12.26 8.92
CA LEU A 156 0.30 13.29 9.71
C LEU A 156 -0.98 12.77 10.39
N ALA A 157 -1.80 12.01 9.66
CA ALA A 157 -3.00 11.39 10.22
C ALA A 157 -2.66 10.43 11.36
N ASP A 158 -1.61 9.60 11.22
CA ASP A 158 -1.18 8.67 12.25
C ASP A 158 -0.65 9.40 13.49
N VAL A 159 0.11 10.49 13.33
CA VAL A 159 0.56 11.34 14.44
C VAL A 159 -0.61 11.96 15.19
N ILE A 160 -1.62 12.48 14.45
CA ILE A 160 -2.83 13.03 15.06
C ILE A 160 -3.61 11.94 15.79
N ALA A 161 -3.81 10.78 15.17
CA ALA A 161 -4.52 9.65 15.78
C ALA A 161 -3.83 9.18 17.07
N LEU A 162 -2.50 9.04 17.06
CA LEU A 162 -1.73 8.72 18.27
C LEU A 162 -1.83 9.83 19.33
N GLY A 163 -1.82 11.10 18.91
CA GLY A 163 -2.01 12.23 19.81
C GLY A 163 -3.38 12.22 20.49
N VAL A 164 -4.45 11.95 19.74
CA VAL A 164 -5.81 11.79 20.28
C VAL A 164 -5.89 10.57 21.18
N LEU A 165 -5.24 9.46 20.83
CA LEU A 165 -5.19 8.24 21.64
C LEU A 165 -4.55 8.51 23.01
N VAL A 166 -3.37 9.15 23.01
CA VAL A 166 -2.60 9.43 24.23
C VAL A 166 -3.33 10.41 25.15
N ASN A 167 -3.97 11.45 24.60
CA ASN A 167 -4.71 12.44 25.39
C ASN A 167 -6.15 12.01 25.74
N GLY A 168 -6.76 11.13 24.94
CA GLY A 168 -8.16 10.75 25.05
C GLY A 168 -8.43 9.48 25.87
N ILE A 169 -7.48 8.53 25.93
CA ILE A 169 -7.69 7.24 26.62
C ILE A 169 -7.03 7.20 28.02
N GLY A 170 -6.33 8.27 28.43
CA GLY A 170 -5.68 8.37 29.73
C GLY A 170 -6.53 8.84 30.92
N SER A 171 -7.79 9.26 30.69
CA SER A 171 -8.57 9.99 31.72
C SER A 171 -9.77 9.24 32.30
N ASP A 172 -10.36 8.25 31.59
CA ASP A 172 -11.69 7.71 31.92
C ASP A 172 -11.80 6.16 32.00
N HIS A 173 -10.69 5.43 32.10
CA HIS A 173 -10.72 3.98 32.35
C HIS A 173 -10.14 3.64 33.73
N LEU A 174 -11.04 3.41 34.69
CA LEU A 174 -10.73 2.75 35.96
C LEU A 174 -10.37 1.26 35.70
N PRO A 175 -9.42 0.70 36.46
CA PRO A 175 -8.93 -0.68 36.33
C PRO A 175 -10.00 -1.75 36.58
#